data_AF-Q4SZR5-F1
#
_entry.id   AF-Q4SZR5-F1
#
_cell.length_a   1.000
_cell.length_b   1.000
_cell.length_c   1.000
_cell.angle_alpha   90.00
_cell.angle_beta   90.00
_cell.angle_gamma   90.00
#
_symmetry.space_group_name_H-M   'P 1'
#
loop_
_entity.id
_entity.type
_entity.pdbx_description
1 polymer ?
#
loop_
_entity_poly.entity_id
_entity_poly.type
_entity_poly.pdbx_seq_one_letter_code
_entity_poly.pdbx_strand_id
1 'polypeptide(L)'
;KMTVQSYNLLIAAAWLNAVFWSSMPVVGWAAYAPDPTGATCTINWRQNNVSFISYTMAVISVNFILPLFVMFYCYYNVSVTVKQYKANNCLDNINIEWSEQMDVTKV
;
A
#
# COMPACT_ATOMS: atom_id res chain seq x y z
N LYS A 1 13.14 9.92 8.48
CA LYS A 1 12.23 10.88 9.15
C LYS A 1 11.26 11.37 8.09
N MET A 2 9.95 11.22 8.28
CA MET A 2 8.97 11.80 7.34
C MET A 2 9.02 13.31 7.50
N THR A 3 9.50 14.02 6.49
CA THR A 3 9.49 15.48 6.47
C THR A 3 8.09 15.94 6.06
N VAL A 4 7.65 17.10 6.57
CA VAL A 4 6.33 17.68 6.23
C VAL A 4 6.18 17.90 4.73
N GLN A 5 7.29 18.19 4.03
CA GLN A 5 7.33 18.32 2.58
C GLN A 5 6.92 17.01 1.86
N SER A 6 7.47 15.87 2.27
CA SER A 6 7.11 14.57 1.67
C SER A 6 5.66 14.21 1.95
N TYR A 7 5.15 14.49 3.16
CA TYR A 7 3.75 14.25 3.51
C TYR A 7 2.77 15.03 2.63
N ASN A 8 3.02 16.34 2.45
CA ASN A 8 2.19 17.18 1.60
C ASN A 8 2.22 16.76 0.13
N LEU A 9 3.38 16.32 -0.37
CA LEU A 9 3.51 15.80 -1.74
C LEU A 9 2.68 14.53 -1.94
N LEU A 10 2.66 13.62 -0.96
CA LEU A 10 1.84 12.40 -1.04
C LEU A 10 0.35 12.72 -1.07
N ILE A 11 -0.11 13.67 -0.25
CA ILE A 11 -1.51 14.12 -0.26
C ILE A 11 -1.86 14.75 -1.60
N ALA A 12 -1.03 15.66 -2.10
CA ALA A 12 -1.26 16.30 -3.38
C ALA A 12 -1.33 15.28 -4.52
N ALA A 13 -0.42 14.29 -4.53
CA ALA A 13 -0.43 13.20 -5.50
C ALA A 13 -1.72 12.36 -5.41
N ALA A 14 -2.19 12.06 -4.20
CA ALA A 14 -3.44 11.31 -4.00
C ALA A 14 -4.66 12.09 -4.53
N TRP A 15 -4.73 13.39 -4.28
CA TRP A 15 -5.79 14.26 -4.82
C TRP A 15 -5.75 14.35 -6.34
N LEU A 16 -4.57 14.57 -6.93
CA LEU A 16 -4.42 14.63 -8.38
C LEU A 16 -4.84 13.31 -9.04
N ASN A 17 -4.43 12.18 -8.45
CA ASN A 17 -4.83 10.86 -8.90
C ASN A 17 -6.36 10.66 -8.81
N ALA A 18 -7.00 11.08 -7.70
CA ALA A 18 -8.46 10.98 -7.53
C ALA A 18 -9.24 11.84 -8.55
N VAL A 19 -8.79 13.07 -8.80
CA VAL A 19 -9.41 13.98 -9.79
C VAL A 19 -9.19 13.45 -11.21
N PHE A 20 -8.01 12.93 -11.51
CA PHE A 20 -7.71 12.32 -12.80
C PHE A 20 -8.64 11.14 -13.09
N TRP A 21 -8.72 10.14 -12.21
CA TRP A 21 -9.57 8.97 -12.45
C TRP A 21 -11.06 9.29 -12.43
N SER A 22 -11.53 10.26 -11.63
CA SER A 22 -12.96 10.64 -11.62
C SER A 22 -13.39 11.45 -12.85
N SER A 23 -12.48 12.21 -13.47
CA SER A 23 -12.79 12.99 -14.69
C SER A 23 -12.71 12.15 -15.97
N MET A 24 -11.89 11.10 -16.00
CA MET A 24 -11.70 10.27 -17.21
C MET A 24 -13.01 9.65 -17.78
N PRO A 25 -13.98 9.19 -16.98
CA PRO A 25 -15.30 8.77 -17.47
C PRO A 25 -16.16 9.91 -18.05
N VAL A 26 -15.90 11.16 -17.68
CA VAL A 26 -16.64 12.32 -18.22
C VAL A 26 -16.06 12.71 -19.59
N VAL A 27 -14.76 12.52 -19.79
CA VAL A 27 -14.05 12.84 -21.05
C VAL A 27 -14.28 11.78 -22.14
N GLY A 28 -14.97 10.68 -21.83
CA GLY A 28 -15.40 9.68 -22.82
C GLY A 28 -14.56 8.40 -22.85
N TRP A 29 -13.61 8.21 -21.93
CA TRP A 29 -12.91 6.92 -21.80
C TRP A 29 -13.82 5.83 -21.21
N ALA A 30 -14.74 6.23 -20.34
CA ALA A 30 -15.87 5.45 -19.86
C ALA A 30 -17.13 6.33 -19.86
N ALA A 31 -18.22 5.88 -19.24
CA ALA A 31 -19.44 6.68 -19.08
C ALA A 31 -20.07 6.42 -17.71
N TYR A 32 -20.66 7.45 -17.11
CA TYR A 32 -21.51 7.30 -15.93
C TYR A 32 -22.96 7.03 -16.35
N ALA A 33 -23.62 6.10 -15.67
CA ALA A 33 -25.03 5.79 -15.85
C ALA A 33 -25.73 5.62 -14.48
N PRO A 34 -27.03 5.90 -14.39
CA PRO A 34 -27.79 5.64 -13.17
C PRO A 34 -27.85 4.14 -12.88
N ASP A 35 -27.68 3.81 -11.61
CA ASP A 35 -27.83 2.45 -11.08
C ASP A 35 -29.32 2.00 -11.16
N PRO A 36 -29.67 0.69 -11.15
CA PRO A 36 -31.06 0.22 -11.29
C PRO A 36 -32.02 0.76 -10.23
N THR A 37 -31.48 1.20 -9.10
CA THR A 37 -32.23 1.84 -8.01
C THR A 37 -32.60 3.30 -8.30
N GLY A 38 -31.98 3.92 -9.31
CA GLY A 38 -32.21 5.32 -9.70
C GLY A 38 -31.71 6.37 -8.70
N ALA A 39 -31.17 5.96 -7.55
CA ALA A 39 -30.75 6.87 -6.48
C ALA A 39 -29.29 7.32 -6.59
N THR A 40 -28.44 6.57 -7.30
CA THR A 40 -27.01 6.82 -7.44
C THR A 40 -26.54 6.71 -8.89
N CYS A 41 -25.49 7.43 -9.22
CA CYS A 41 -24.79 7.30 -10.49
C CYS A 41 -23.54 6.44 -10.28
N THR A 42 -23.33 5.45 -11.13
CA THR A 42 -22.14 4.59 -11.14
C THR A 42 -21.57 4.52 -12.54
N ILE A 43 -20.42 3.90 -12.72
CA ILE A 43 -19.89 3.66 -14.06
C ILE A 43 -20.82 2.69 -14.81
N ASN A 44 -21.01 2.91 -16.11
CA ASN A 44 -21.97 2.16 -16.91
C ASN A 44 -21.49 0.73 -17.19
N TRP A 45 -21.75 -0.19 -16.26
CA TRP A 45 -21.43 -1.62 -16.38
C TRP A 45 -22.21 -2.34 -17.49
N ARG A 46 -23.28 -1.72 -18.01
CA ARG A 46 -24.17 -2.35 -18.98
C ARG A 46 -23.62 -2.30 -20.41
N GLN A 47 -22.63 -1.44 -20.66
CA GLN A 47 -21.95 -1.36 -21.94
C GLN A 47 -20.58 -2.04 -21.88
N ASN A 48 -20.48 -3.23 -22.49
CA ASN A 48 -19.22 -3.99 -22.54
C ASN A 48 -18.31 -3.52 -23.69
N ASN A 49 -17.98 -2.23 -23.71
CA ASN A 49 -17.08 -1.65 -24.71
C ASN A 49 -15.61 -1.87 -24.31
N VAL A 50 -14.71 -1.96 -25.29
CA VAL A 50 -13.26 -2.10 -25.05
C VAL A 50 -12.73 -0.92 -24.20
N SER A 51 -13.22 0.30 -24.45
CA SER A 51 -12.86 1.49 -23.68
C SER A 51 -13.19 1.34 -22.20
N PHE A 52 -14.39 0.82 -21.88
CA PHE A 52 -14.83 0.58 -20.50
C PHE A 52 -13.96 -0.45 -19.77
N ILE A 53 -13.64 -1.57 -20.44
CA ILE A 53 -12.77 -2.61 -19.90
C ILE A 53 -11.37 -2.04 -19.65
N SER A 54 -10.81 -1.29 -20.61
CA SER A 54 -9.48 -0.70 -20.49
C SER A 54 -9.37 0.29 -19.33
N TYR A 55 -10.39 1.14 -19.16
CA TYR A 55 -10.48 2.08 -18.05
C TYR A 55 -10.55 1.34 -16.69
N THR A 56 -11.44 0.35 -16.59
CA THR A 56 -11.63 -0.40 -15.33
C THR A 56 -10.36 -1.15 -14.93
N MET A 57 -9.70 -1.82 -15.88
CA MET A 57 -8.42 -2.52 -15.63
C MET A 57 -7.31 -1.56 -15.21
N ALA A 58 -7.23 -0.38 -15.84
CA ALA A 58 -6.24 0.63 -15.48
C ALA A 58 -6.48 1.19 -14.06
N VAL A 59 -7.73 1.53 -13.72
CA VAL A 59 -8.09 2.01 -12.38
C VAL A 59 -7.76 0.99 -11.31
N ILE A 60 -8.11 -0.29 -11.50
CA ILE A 60 -7.80 -1.36 -10.55
C ILE A 60 -6.29 -1.52 -10.40
N SER A 61 -5.55 -1.52 -11.51
CA SER A 61 -4.09 -1.71 -11.46
C SER A 61 -3.40 -0.59 -10.68
N VAL A 62 -3.77 0.66 -10.94
CA VAL A 62 -3.10 1.82 -10.34
C VAL A 62 -3.60 2.13 -8.93
N ASN A 63 -4.91 2.04 -8.68
CA ASN A 63 -5.50 2.45 -7.39
C ASN A 63 -5.63 1.31 -6.39
N PHE A 64 -5.54 0.06 -6.83
CA PHE A 64 -5.69 -1.10 -5.94
C PHE A 64 -4.42 -1.93 -5.90
N ILE A 65 -3.94 -2.44 -7.04
CA ILE A 65 -2.76 -3.34 -7.06
C ILE A 65 -1.50 -2.62 -6.57
N LEU A 66 -1.24 -1.40 -7.05
CA LEU A 66 -0.05 -0.65 -6.63
C LEU A 66 -0.07 -0.33 -5.12
N PRO A 67 -1.14 0.24 -4.53
CA PRO A 67 -1.20 0.43 -3.08
C PRO A 67 -1.11 -0.86 -2.27
N LEU A 68 -1.72 -1.96 -2.73
CA LEU A 68 -1.59 -3.26 -2.08
C LEU A 68 -0.16 -3.77 -2.10
N PHE A 69 0.54 -3.62 -3.22
CA PHE A 69 1.94 -4.02 -3.33
C PHE A 69 2.83 -3.20 -2.39
N VAL A 70 2.62 -1.89 -2.31
CA VAL A 70 3.33 -1.01 -1.37
C VAL A 70 3.09 -1.45 0.07
N MET A 71 1.82 -1.72 0.44
CA MET A 71 1.47 -2.21 1.78
C MET A 71 2.16 -3.53 2.08
N PHE A 72 2.08 -4.50 1.17
CA PHE A 72 2.72 -5.81 1.32
C PHE A 72 4.23 -5.68 1.50
N TYR A 73 4.89 -4.88 0.66
CA TYR A 73 6.33 -4.63 0.75
C TYR A 73 6.72 -4.01 2.10
N CYS A 74 6.01 -2.98 2.54
CA CYS A 74 6.26 -2.34 3.84
C CYS A 74 6.11 -3.34 5.00
N TYR A 75 5.03 -4.12 5.03
CA TYR A 75 4.80 -5.10 6.09
C TYR A 75 5.78 -6.27 6.05
N TYR A 76 6.20 -6.70 4.86
CA TYR A 76 7.21 -7.73 4.70
C TYR A 76 8.55 -7.28 5.30
N ASN A 77 9.01 -6.08 4.96
CA ASN A 77 10.25 -5.53 5.50
C ASN A 77 10.19 -5.37 7.02
N VAL A 78 9.09 -4.85 7.56
CA VAL A 78 8.90 -4.74 9.01
C VAL A 78 8.97 -6.12 9.67
N SER A 79 8.33 -7.13 9.08
CA SER A 79 8.35 -8.50 9.61
C SER A 79 9.76 -9.09 9.63
N VAL A 80 10.55 -8.86 8.57
CA VAL A 80 11.95 -9.30 8.49
C VAL A 80 12.79 -8.59 9.55
N THR A 81 12.67 -7.27 9.67
CA THR A 81 13.40 -6.50 10.69
C THR A 81 13.05 -6.92 12.11
N VAL A 82 11.77 -7.18 12.40
CA VAL A 82 11.33 -7.65 13.73
C VAL A 82 11.88 -9.05 14.03
N LYS A 83 11.92 -9.95 13.05
CA LYS A 83 12.53 -11.28 13.20
C LYS A 83 14.03 -11.18 13.50
N GLN A 84 14.75 -10.33 12.76
CA GLN A 84 16.18 -10.09 12.97
C GLN A 84 16.44 -9.47 14.35
N TYR A 85 15.63 -8.48 14.76
CA TYR A 85 15.73 -7.87 16.07
C TYR A 85 15.55 -8.90 17.19
N LYS A 86 14.53 -9.77 17.10
CA LYS A 86 14.33 -10.86 18.09
C LYS A 86 15.51 -11.83 18.14
N ALA A 87 16.06 -12.21 16.98
CA ALA A 87 17.22 -13.11 16.92
C ALA A 87 18.46 -12.48 17.56
N ASN A 88 18.76 -11.22 17.25
CA ASN A 88 19.89 -10.49 17.83
C ASN A 88 19.74 -10.32 19.35
N ASN A 89 18.54 -9.98 19.85
CA ASN A 89 18.30 -9.88 21.30
C ASN A 89 18.46 -11.23 22.02
N CYS A 90 18.09 -12.34 21.37
CA CYS A 90 18.30 -13.69 21.93
C CYS A 90 19.80 -14.03 22.01
N LEU A 91 20.55 -13.74 20.94
CA LEU A 91 22.01 -13.92 20.93
C LEU A 91 22.69 -13.05 21.98
N ASP A 92 22.30 -11.78 22.11
CA ASP A 92 22.83 -10.89 23.15
C ASP A 92 22.55 -11.43 24.55
N ASN A 93 21.34 -11.95 24.81
CA ASN A 93 21.01 -12.56 26.10
C ASN A 93 21.88 -13.81 26.40
N ILE A 94 22.08 -14.68 25.41
CA ILE A 94 22.97 -15.85 25.53
C ILE A 94 24.42 -15.41 25.76
N ASN A 95 24.91 -14.40 25.03
CA ASN A 95 26.25 -13.86 25.19
C ASN A 95 26.50 -13.32 26.61
N ILE A 96 25.49 -12.67 27.22
CA ILE A 96 25.56 -12.22 28.61
C ILE A 96 25.73 -13.41 29.56
N GLU A 97 24.91 -14.47 29.43
CA GLU A 97 24.99 -15.65 30.31
C GLU A 97 26.35 -16.37 30.21
N TRP A 98 26.92 -16.51 29.01
CA TRP A 98 28.27 -17.06 28.85
C TRP A 98 29.35 -16.16 29.47
N SER A 99 29.19 -14.84 29.41
CA SER A 99 30.15 -13.91 30.00
C SER A 99 30.18 -14.01 31.53
N GLU A 100 29.02 -14.19 32.16
CA GLU A 100 28.90 -14.40 33.59
C GLU A 100 29.56 -15.73 34.01
N GLN A 101 29.31 -16.80 33.25
CA GLN A 101 29.87 -18.12 33.57
C GLN A 101 31.40 -18.17 33.43
N MET A 102 31.99 -17.45 32.47
CA MET A 102 33.45 -17.39 32.32
C MET A 102 34.13 -16.63 33.47
N ASP A 103 33.48 -15.62 34.04
CA ASP A 103 34.03 -14.82 35.14
C ASP A 103 34.17 -15.66 36.41
N VAL A 104 33.17 -16.51 36.70
CA VAL A 104 33.22 -17.43 37.85
C VAL A 104 34.31 -18.50 37.72
N THR A 105 34.72 -18.85 36.50
CA THR A 105 35.76 -19.87 36.26
C THR A 105 37.19 -19.32 36.30
N LYS A 106 37.37 -18.01 36.44
CA LYS A 106 38.69 -17.42 36.69
C LYS A 106 39.03 -17.53 38.17
N VAL A 107 39.62 -18.66 38.53
CA VAL A 107 40.35 -18.90 39.79
C VAL A 107 41.84 -19.07 39.49
#